data_AF-A0A1B9B3L0-F1
#
_entry.id   AF-A0A1B9B3L0-F1
#
_cell.length_a   1.000
_cell.length_b   1.000
_cell.length_c   1.000
_cell.angle_alpha   90.00
_cell.angle_beta   90.00
_cell.angle_gamma   90.00
#
_symmetry.space_group_name_H-M   'P 1'
#
loop_
_entity.id
_entity.type
_entity.pdbx_description
1 polymer ?
#
loop_
_entity_poly.entity_id
_entity_poly.type
_entity_poly.pdbx_seq_one_letter_code
_entity_poly.pdbx_strand_id
1 'polypeptide(L)' 'MQGIYTKKGEIIFSTIVLPTSPKEEFIVEFFNTSKLENSPAPVKVTRNFEELIRFFENLEEE' A
#
# COMPACT_ATOMS: atom_id res chain seq x y z
N MET A 1 9.57 32.13 3.66
CA MET A 1 9.06 31.19 2.63
C MET A 1 8.27 30.12 3.36
N GLN A 2 6.96 30.02 3.11
CA GLN A 2 6.14 28.96 3.69
C GLN A 2 6.48 27.66 2.94
N GLY A 3 7.18 26.75 3.63
CA GLY A 3 7.34 25.38 3.14
C GLY A 3 5.96 24.76 3.03
N ILE A 4 5.59 24.32 1.84
CA ILE A 4 4.40 23.52 1.63
C ILE A 4 4.67 22.19 2.33
N TYR A 5 4.12 22.02 3.54
CA TYR A 5 4.07 20.71 4.18
C TYR A 5 3.02 19.90 3.44
N THR A 6 3.45 19.09 2.48
CA THR A 6 2.61 18.05 1.90
C THR A 6 2.24 17.12 3.06
N LYS A 7 0.98 17.15 3.51
CA LYS A 7 0.46 16.11 4.40
C LYS A 7 0.65 14.79 3.65
N LYS A 8 1.65 13.98 4.03
CA LYS A 8 1.75 12.59 3.60
C LYS A 8 0.41 11.94 3.95
N GLY A 9 -0.38 11.61 2.93
CA GLY A 9 -1.70 11.02 3.14
C GLY A 9 -1.55 9.73 3.95
N GLU A 10 -2.43 9.50 4.90
CA GLU A 10 -2.42 8.26 5.66
C GLU A 10 -2.62 7.08 4.69
N ILE A 11 -1.80 6.04 4.84
CA ILE A 11 -1.92 4.81 4.06
C ILE A 11 -2.62 3.79 4.96
N ILE A 12 -3.68 3.19 4.44
CA ILE A 12 -4.33 2.03 5.05
C ILE A 12 -4.09 0.81 4.16
N PHE A 13 -4.13 -0.39 4.76
CA PHE A 13 -3.94 -1.63 4.01
C PHE A 13 -4.97 -2.69 4.37
N SER A 14 -5.26 -3.57 3.40
CA SER A 14 -6.03 -4.80 3.59
C SER A 14 -5.14 -6.00 3.26
N THR A 15 -5.38 -7.14 3.93
CA THR A 15 -4.69 -8.39 3.64
C THR A 15 -5.70 -9.47 3.29
N ILE A 16 -5.46 -10.17 2.17
CA ILE A 16 -6.31 -11.24 1.69
C ILE A 16 -5.48 -12.52 1.63
N VAL A 17 -5.97 -13.56 2.31
CA VAL A 17 -5.43 -14.92 2.28
C VAL A 17 -6.51 -15.84 1.74
N LEU A 18 -6.33 -16.37 0.53
CA LEU A 18 -7.33 -17.28 -0.06
C LEU A 18 -7.07 -18.71 0.45
N PRO A 19 -8.12 -19.51 0.75
CA PRO A 19 -7.96 -20.90 1.20
C PRO A 19 -7.21 -21.79 0.21
N THR A 20 -7.23 -21.43 -1.08
CA THR A 20 -6.58 -22.17 -2.17
C THR A 20 -5.25 -21.55 -2.60
N SER A 21 -4.77 -20.50 -1.92
CA SER A 21 -3.48 -19.90 -2.25
C SER A 21 -2.35 -20.89 -1.92
N PRO A 22 -1.26 -20.90 -2.69
CA PRO A 22 0.01 -21.42 -2.23
C PRO A 22 0.36 -20.87 -0.85
N LYS A 23 1.02 -21.68 -0.01
CA LYS A 23 1.37 -21.34 1.38
C LYS A 23 2.15 -20.02 1.53
N GLU A 24 2.77 -19.56 0.45
CA GLU A 24 3.64 -18.38 0.39
C GLU A 24 3.01 -17.19 -0.35
N GLU A 25 1.74 -17.32 -0.79
CA GLU A 25 1.02 -16.27 -1.49
C GLU A 25 0.04 -15.56 -0.55
N PHE A 26 0.22 -14.25 -0.42
CA PHE A 26 -0.71 -13.36 0.27
C PHE A 26 -0.88 -12.11 -0.59
N ILE A 27 -2.05 -11.47 -0.52
CA ILE A 27 -2.29 -10.21 -1.22
C ILE A 27 -2.38 -9.11 -0.17
N VAL A 28 -1.56 -8.06 -0.30
CA VAL A 28 -1.73 -6.81 0.45
C VAL A 28 -2.11 -5.72 -0.53
N GLU A 29 -3.18 -5.02 -0.24
CA GLU A 29 -3.66 -3.88 -1.00
C GLU A 29 -3.49 -2.62 -0.15
N PHE A 30 -2.86 -1.59 -0.72
CA PHE A 30 -2.61 -0.32 -0.06
C PHE A 30 -3.51 0.75 -0.66
N PHE A 31 -4.11 1.57 0.20
CA PHE A 31 -5.00 2.66 -0.19
C PHE A 31 -4.53 3.97 0.44
N ASN A 32 -4.67 5.05 -0.30
CA ASN A 32 -4.39 6.39 0.21
C ASN A 32 -5.70 7.02 0.67
N THR A 33 -5.80 7.38 1.95
CA THR A 33 -7.03 7.95 2.53
C THR A 33 -7.47 9.22 1.83
N SER A 34 -6.54 10.04 1.33
CA SER A 34 -6.87 11.26 0.57
C SER A 34 -7.54 11.00 -0.78
N LYS A 35 -7.41 9.79 -1.33
CA LYS A 35 -7.98 9.39 -2.61
C LYS A 35 -9.16 8.44 -2.47
N LEU A 36 -9.43 7.92 -1.27
CA LEU A 36 -10.39 6.84 -1.02
C LEU A 36 -11.83 7.20 -1.45
N GLU A 37 -12.26 8.45 -1.24
CA GLU A 37 -13.61 8.90 -1.64
C GLU A 37 -13.80 9.00 -3.16
N ASN A 38 -12.71 9.30 -3.90
CA ASN A 38 -12.77 9.55 -5.34
C ASN A 38 -12.31 8.36 -6.18
N SER A 39 -11.53 7.45 -5.59
CA SER A 39 -11.03 6.25 -6.22
C SER A 39 -10.82 5.17 -5.15
N PRO A 40 -11.74 4.19 -5.04
CA PRO A 40 -11.60 3.08 -4.10
C PRO A 40 -10.56 2.04 -4.58
N ALA A 41 -9.81 2.33 -5.65
CA ALA A 41 -8.81 1.43 -6.16
C ALA A 41 -7.54 1.48 -5.29
N PRO A 42 -6.87 0.34 -5.06
CA PRO A 42 -5.61 0.33 -4.34
C PRO A 42 -4.54 1.07 -5.14
N VAL A 43 -3.73 1.87 -4.44
CA VAL A 43 -2.56 2.56 -5.01
C VAL A 43 -1.41 1.59 -5.26
N LYS A 44 -1.38 0.46 -4.54
CA LYS A 44 -0.42 -0.62 -4.71
C LYS A 44 -1.04 -1.95 -4.29
N VAL A 45 -0.71 -3.01 -5.00
CA VAL A 45 -1.01 -4.40 -4.62
C VAL A 45 0.30 -5.18 -4.62
N THR A 46 0.56 -5.96 -3.57
CA THR A 46 1.74 -6.84 -3.45
C THR A 46 1.28 -8.28 -3.25
N ARG A 47 1.92 -9.23 -3.91
CA ARG A 47 1.53 -10.66 -3.88
C ARG A 47 2.53 -11.60 -3.20
N ASN A 48 3.68 -11.06 -2.80
CA ASN A 48 4.76 -11.81 -2.17
C ASN A 48 5.58 -10.88 -1.27
N PHE A 49 6.47 -11.47 -0.46
CA PHE A 49 7.31 -10.73 0.48
C PHE A 49 8.28 -9.77 -0.22
N GLU A 50 8.85 -10.15 -1.37
CA GLU A 50 9.83 -9.30 -2.07
C GLU A 50 9.20 -8.00 -2.57
N GLU A 51 8.01 -8.07 -3.16
CA GLU A 51 7.24 -6.89 -3.57
C GLU A 51 6.85 -6.01 -2.38
N LEU A 52 6.52 -6.62 -1.24
CA LEU A 52 6.16 -5.91 -0.01
C LEU A 52 7.35 -5.15 0.58
N ILE A 53 8.51 -5.81 0.68
CA ILE A 53 9.74 -5.18 1.20
C ILE A 53 10.16 -4.01 0.31
N ARG A 54 10.21 -4.21 -1.02
CA ARG A 54 10.54 -3.12 -1.96
C ARG A 54 9.57 -1.95 -1.86
N PHE A 55 8.30 -2.20 -1.55
CA PHE A 55 7.33 -1.12 -1.36
C PHE A 55 7.63 -0.30 -0.11
N PHE A 56 7.99 -0.93 1.01
CA PHE A 56 8.36 -0.20 2.23
C PHE A 56 9.68 0.56 2.08
N GLU A 57 10.68 -0.01 1.41
CA GLU A 57 11.94 0.68 1.11
C GLU A 57 11.69 1.99 0.33
N ASN A 58 10.84 1.94 -0.70
CA ASN A 58 10.46 3.14 -1.46
C ASN A 58 9.69 4.18 -0.61
N LEU A 59 8.98 3.78 0.44
CA LEU A 59 8.26 4.71 1.32
C LEU A 59 9.18 5.42 2.32
N GLU A 60 10.29 4.79 2.72
CA GLU A 60 11.28 5.36 3.63
C GLU A 60 12.24 6.34 2.93
N GLU A 61 12.42 6.20 1.61
CA GLU A 61 13.28 7.08 0.80
C GLU A 61 12.62 8.43 0.40
N GLU A 62 11.29 8.56 0.55
CA GLU A 62 10.53 9.81 0.33
C GLU A 62 10.25 10.59 1.63
#